data_AF-A0AB34H9U2-F1
#
_entry.id   AF-A0AB34H9U2-F1
#
_cell.length_a   1.000
_cell.length_b   1.000
_cell.length_c   1.000
_cell.angle_alpha   90.00
_cell.angle_beta   90.00
_cell.angle_gamma   90.00
#
_symmetry.space_group_name_H-M   'P 1'
#
loop_
_entity.id
_entity.type
_entity.pdbx_description
1 polymer ?
#
loop_
_entity_poly.entity_id
_entity_poly.type
_entity_poly.pdbx_seq_one_letter_code
_entity_poly.pdbx_strand_id
1 'polypeptide(L)'
;MFQLFINEYDTIPFEAISYLTGECNYGGRVTDDWDRRLLLTMLADFYNPHIIENSHYKFSPSGNYFAPPKGTYNEYIEFIKVTDITENRKLPFTQHPEIFGLHENVDISKDLQQTKILFESLLLTQGGSKQTGSSGSADQILLEMTKDILNKVIRFESFKFCFIQVNVKDWYNSGKPCVFWLSGFFFTQAFLTGAMQNYARKYTIPIDLLGYEFEVQ
;
A
#
# COMPACT_ATOMS: atom_id res chain seq x y z
N MET A 1 -6.31 23.75 -21.29
CA MET A 1 -5.77 24.34 -20.04
C MET A 1 -4.25 24.23 -20.01
N PHE A 2 -3.67 23.02 -20.08
CA PHE A 2 -2.21 22.81 -20.12
C PHE A 2 -1.52 23.55 -21.28
N GLN A 3 -2.13 23.54 -22.46
CA GLN A 3 -1.64 24.23 -23.65
C GLN A 3 -1.77 25.76 -23.59
N LEU A 4 -2.54 26.29 -22.63
CA LEU A 4 -2.62 27.73 -22.37
C LEU A 4 -1.38 28.19 -21.59
N PHE A 5 -1.04 27.46 -20.53
CA PHE A 5 0.13 27.75 -19.68
C PHE A 5 1.47 27.58 -20.40
N ILE A 6 1.61 26.61 -21.30
CA ILE A 6 2.88 26.40 -22.02
C ILE A 6 3.17 27.52 -23.04
N ASN A 7 2.12 28.17 -23.55
CA ASN A 7 2.27 29.20 -24.60
C ASN A 7 2.37 30.63 -24.03
N GLU A 8 2.02 30.85 -22.76
CA GLU A 8 2.01 32.18 -22.13
C GLU A 8 3.29 32.51 -21.33
N TYR A 9 4.10 31.51 -20.98
CA TYR A 9 5.29 31.71 -20.13
C TYR A 9 6.57 31.26 -20.85
N ASP A 10 7.61 32.09 -20.81
CA ASP A 10 8.94 31.78 -21.37
C ASP A 10 9.67 30.64 -20.63
N THR A 11 9.30 30.42 -19.37
CA THR A 11 9.83 29.36 -18.49
C THR A 11 8.73 28.44 -18.01
N ILE A 12 8.98 27.13 -18.02
CA ILE A 12 7.96 26.13 -17.66
C ILE A 12 7.68 26.14 -16.15
N PRO A 13 6.46 26.45 -15.70
CA PRO A 13 6.13 26.53 -14.28
C PRO A 13 5.78 25.15 -13.69
N PHE A 14 6.79 24.37 -13.32
CA PHE A 14 6.61 23.00 -12.80
C PHE A 14 5.73 22.93 -11.56
N GLU A 15 5.84 23.89 -10.63
CA GLU A 15 5.03 23.93 -9.40
C GLU A 15 3.54 24.11 -9.71
N ALA A 16 3.21 25.02 -10.63
CA ALA A 16 1.83 25.25 -11.06
C ALA A 16 1.25 24.03 -11.80
N ILE A 17 2.08 23.35 -12.61
CA ILE A 17 1.71 22.12 -13.31
C ILE A 17 1.44 20.98 -12.33
N SER A 18 2.33 20.76 -11.36
CA SER A 18 2.17 19.74 -10.32
C SER A 18 0.93 20.00 -9.47
N TYR A 19 0.67 21.26 -9.11
CA TYR A 19 -0.53 21.65 -8.39
C TYR A 19 -1.82 21.41 -9.21
N LEU A 20 -1.84 21.85 -10.48
CA LEU A 20 -3.01 21.68 -11.34
C LEU A 20 -3.32 20.20 -11.58
N THR A 21 -2.29 19.38 -11.84
CA THR A 21 -2.48 17.94 -12.04
C THR A 21 -2.85 17.26 -10.73
N GLY A 22 -2.10 17.49 -9.66
CA GLY A 22 -2.28 16.82 -8.38
C GLY A 22 -3.57 17.21 -7.65
N GLU A 23 -3.78 18.51 -7.43
CA GLU A 23 -4.89 19.02 -6.61
C GLU A 23 -6.16 19.23 -7.43
N CYS A 24 -6.08 19.85 -8.61
CA CYS A 24 -7.28 20.20 -9.37
C CYS A 24 -7.82 19.03 -10.21
N ASN A 25 -6.95 18.28 -10.90
CA ASN A 25 -7.42 17.18 -11.77
C ASN A 25 -7.67 15.90 -10.97
N TYR A 26 -6.73 15.50 -10.12
CA TYR A 26 -6.83 14.24 -9.36
C TYR A 26 -7.26 14.43 -7.90
N GLY A 27 -7.09 15.60 -7.29
CA GLY A 27 -7.34 15.82 -5.86
C GLY A 27 -8.79 15.58 -5.44
N GLY A 28 -9.77 15.85 -6.31
CA GLY A 28 -11.18 15.51 -6.04
C GLY A 28 -11.49 14.00 -6.01
N ARG A 29 -10.56 13.14 -6.45
CA ARG A 29 -10.68 11.67 -6.42
C ARG A 29 -9.88 11.03 -5.30
N VAL A 30 -8.94 11.77 -4.70
CA VAL A 30 -8.04 11.28 -3.66
C VAL A 30 -8.46 11.86 -2.32
N THR A 31 -9.11 11.02 -1.52
CA THR A 31 -9.67 11.42 -0.22
C THR A 31 -8.65 11.33 0.92
N ASP A 32 -7.68 10.43 0.82
CA ASP A 32 -6.68 10.22 1.87
C ASP A 32 -5.43 11.10 1.67
N ASP A 33 -4.92 11.65 2.77
CA ASP A 33 -3.76 12.55 2.74
C ASP A 33 -2.46 11.82 2.38
N TRP A 34 -2.32 10.55 2.75
CA TRP A 34 -1.15 9.75 2.39
C TRP A 34 -1.14 9.41 0.90
N ASP A 35 -2.30 9.07 0.36
CA ASP A 35 -2.47 8.85 -1.09
C ASP A 35 -2.17 10.13 -1.87
N ARG A 36 -2.57 11.30 -1.36
CA ARG A 36 -2.26 12.60 -1.99
C ARG A 36 -0.76 12.88 -1.98
N ARG A 37 -0.08 12.61 -0.85
CA ARG A 37 1.38 12.74 -0.75
C ARG A 37 2.10 11.81 -1.72
N LEU A 38 1.64 10.56 -1.84
CA LEU A 38 2.18 9.61 -2.80
C LEU A 38 2.02 10.11 -4.24
N LEU A 39 0.83 10.61 -4.58
CA LEU A 39 0.54 11.14 -5.92
C LEU A 39 1.47 12.31 -6.28
N LEU A 40 1.67 13.27 -5.38
CA LEU A 40 2.58 14.39 -5.61
C LEU A 40 4.03 13.92 -5.73
N THR A 41 4.43 12.90 -4.96
CA THR A 41 5.77 12.30 -5.05
C THR A 41 5.97 11.65 -6.42
N MET A 42 5.00 10.88 -6.91
CA MET A 42 5.05 10.28 -8.25
C MET A 42 5.11 11.35 -9.34
N LEU A 43 4.36 12.45 -9.23
CA LEU A 43 4.40 13.53 -10.21
C LEU A 43 5.76 14.25 -10.25
N ALA A 44 6.47 14.33 -9.12
CA ALA A 44 7.78 14.96 -9.05
C ALA A 44 8.85 14.23 -9.91
N ASP A 45 8.69 12.92 -10.14
CA ASP A 45 9.60 12.16 -11.00
C ASP A 45 9.43 12.50 -12.49
N PHE A 46 8.24 12.98 -12.90
CA PHE A 46 7.92 13.35 -14.28
C PHE A 46 8.02 14.86 -14.53
N TYR A 47 7.66 15.69 -13.56
CA TYR A 47 7.67 17.15 -13.65
C TYR A 47 8.92 17.73 -12.98
N ASN A 48 10.06 17.59 -13.66
CA ASN A 48 11.36 18.03 -13.15
C ASN A 48 12.15 18.74 -14.27
N PRO A 49 12.85 19.87 -13.99
CA PRO A 49 13.79 20.47 -14.95
C PRO A 49 14.75 19.49 -15.64
N HIS A 50 15.20 18.46 -14.92
CA HIS A 50 16.14 17.45 -15.42
C HIS A 50 15.61 16.65 -16.62
N ILE A 51 14.29 16.50 -16.79
CA ILE A 51 13.70 15.80 -17.94
C ILE A 51 13.89 16.59 -19.25
N ILE A 52 14.05 17.91 -19.16
CA ILE A 52 14.21 18.80 -20.31
C ILE A 52 15.68 18.97 -20.65
N GLU A 53 16.52 19.10 -19.63
CA GLU A 53 17.96 19.29 -19.79
C GLU A 53 18.66 18.02 -20.27
N ASN A 54 18.21 16.85 -19.82
CA ASN A 54 18.80 15.57 -20.18
C ASN A 54 17.98 14.85 -21.25
N SER A 55 18.51 14.81 -22.49
CA SER A 55 17.89 14.10 -23.62
C SER A 55 17.73 12.58 -23.40
N HIS A 56 18.40 11.99 -22.40
CA HIS A 56 18.29 10.58 -22.04
C HIS A 56 17.91 10.40 -20.55
N TYR A 57 17.01 11.24 -20.05
CA TYR A 57 16.43 11.05 -18.72
C TYR A 57 15.74 9.67 -18.61
N LYS A 58 16.11 8.92 -17.57
CA LYS A 58 15.63 7.56 -17.30
C LYS A 58 14.64 7.58 -16.15
N PHE A 59 13.50 6.93 -16.31
CA PHE A 59 12.45 6.85 -15.29
C PHE A 59 12.64 5.69 -14.31
N SER A 60 13.49 4.73 -14.65
CA SER A 60 13.77 3.55 -13.81
C SER A 60 15.29 3.30 -13.72
N PRO A 61 15.78 2.75 -12.60
CA PRO A 61 17.17 2.33 -12.42
C PRO A 61 17.68 1.40 -13.53
N SER A 62 16.84 0.52 -14.07
CA SER A 62 17.22 -0.40 -15.16
C SER A 62 17.52 0.32 -16.47
N GLY A 63 17.11 1.58 -16.61
CA GLY A 63 17.42 2.42 -17.77
C GLY A 63 16.76 1.98 -19.09
N ASN A 64 15.78 1.07 -19.01
CA ASN A 64 14.97 0.65 -20.15
C ASN A 64 13.84 1.63 -20.46
N TYR A 65 13.43 2.43 -19.48
CA TYR A 65 12.37 3.42 -19.58
C TYR A 65 12.98 4.82 -19.62
N PHE A 66 12.81 5.52 -20.74
CA PHE A 66 13.33 6.87 -20.94
C PHE A 66 12.37 7.72 -21.78
N ALA A 67 12.51 9.04 -21.69
CA ALA A 67 11.70 9.96 -22.46
C ALA A 67 12.12 9.92 -23.95
N PRO A 68 11.19 9.68 -24.89
CA PRO A 68 11.51 9.73 -26.31
C PRO A 68 11.95 11.15 -26.72
N PRO A 69 12.92 11.28 -27.65
CA PRO A 69 13.32 12.57 -28.20
C PRO A 69 12.12 13.33 -28.80
N LYS A 70 12.26 14.65 -28.93
CA LYS A 70 11.24 15.48 -29.59
C LYS A 70 11.08 15.04 -31.04
N GLY A 71 9.88 14.60 -31.40
CA GLY A 71 9.60 13.98 -32.69
C GLY A 71 8.18 14.24 -33.18
N THR A 72 7.85 13.67 -34.32
CA THR A 72 6.47 13.70 -34.85
C THR A 72 5.56 12.74 -34.08
N TYR A 73 4.24 12.93 -34.17
CA TYR A 73 3.26 12.02 -33.55
C TYR A 73 3.49 10.55 -33.95
N ASN A 74 3.84 10.31 -35.22
CA ASN A 74 4.08 8.96 -35.71
C ASN A 74 5.34 8.33 -35.11
N GLU A 75 6.38 9.12 -34.85
CA GLU A 75 7.60 8.65 -34.16
C GLU A 75 7.30 8.26 -32.70
N TYR A 76 6.43 9.00 -32.00
CA TYR A 76 5.98 8.61 -30.66
C TYR A 76 5.18 7.31 -30.68
N ILE A 77 4.32 7.14 -31.68
CA ILE A 77 3.55 5.91 -31.85
C ILE A 77 4.47 4.73 -32.19
N GLU A 78 5.48 4.93 -33.02
CA GLU A 78 6.48 3.90 -33.35
C GLU A 78 7.33 3.52 -32.12
N PHE A 79 7.69 4.50 -31.29
CA PHE A 79 8.38 4.28 -30.03
C PHE A 79 7.57 3.40 -29.07
N ILE A 80 6.26 3.59 -28.99
CA ILE A 80 5.35 2.79 -28.15
C ILE A 80 5.06 1.42 -28.78
N LYS A 81 4.81 1.38 -30.09
CA LYS A 81 4.28 0.19 -30.78
C LYS A 81 5.31 -0.84 -31.17
N VAL A 82 6.57 -0.47 -31.36
CA VAL A 82 7.54 -1.45 -31.84
C VAL A 82 8.02 -2.28 -30.65
N THR A 83 7.12 -3.12 -30.17
CA THR A 83 7.31 -4.16 -29.18
C THR A 83 7.85 -5.45 -29.80
N ASP A 84 8.00 -5.53 -31.13
CA ASP A 84 8.41 -6.76 -31.82
C ASP A 84 9.58 -6.54 -32.79
N ILE A 85 10.70 -7.17 -32.41
CA ILE A 85 11.78 -7.76 -33.21
C ILE A 85 12.68 -6.78 -34.01
N THR A 86 13.98 -6.94 -33.77
CA THR A 86 15.15 -6.38 -34.50
C THR A 86 15.65 -5.00 -34.05
N GLU A 87 16.62 -5.07 -33.14
CA GLU A 87 17.70 -4.12 -32.82
C GLU A 87 17.35 -2.71 -32.29
N ASN A 88 17.81 -2.49 -31.05
CA ASN A 88 17.96 -1.25 -30.29
C ASN A 88 16.75 -0.65 -29.56
N ARG A 89 16.23 -1.52 -28.67
CA ARG A 89 15.57 -1.30 -27.35
C ARG A 89 14.32 -0.43 -27.35
N LYS A 90 13.19 -1.14 -27.23
CA LYS A 90 11.83 -0.62 -27.10
C LYS A 90 11.14 -1.26 -25.91
N LEU A 91 10.14 -0.56 -25.38
CA LEU A 91 9.51 -0.84 -24.07
C LEU A 91 9.10 -2.31 -23.94
N PRO A 92 9.45 -2.99 -22.84
CA PRO A 92 9.14 -4.41 -22.67
C PRO A 92 7.62 -4.61 -22.51
N PHE A 93 7.09 -5.67 -23.13
CA PHE A 93 5.67 -6.06 -23.01
C PHE A 93 5.30 -6.38 -21.56
N THR A 94 6.20 -7.06 -20.85
CA THR A 94 6.12 -7.28 -19.41
C THR A 94 6.74 -6.11 -18.66
N GLN A 95 5.93 -5.38 -17.90
CA GLN A 95 6.38 -4.23 -17.13
C GLN A 95 6.88 -4.69 -15.77
N HIS A 96 8.12 -4.33 -15.42
CA HIS A 96 8.68 -4.61 -14.11
C HIS A 96 8.14 -3.65 -13.05
N PRO A 97 7.95 -4.06 -11.79
CA PRO A 97 7.40 -3.21 -10.72
C PRO A 97 8.18 -1.91 -10.47
N GLU A 98 9.48 -1.89 -10.79
CA GLU A 98 10.36 -0.73 -10.63
C GLU A 98 9.85 0.54 -11.34
N ILE A 99 9.13 0.41 -12.46
CA ILE A 99 8.63 1.57 -13.21
C ILE A 99 7.53 2.32 -12.44
N PHE A 100 6.90 1.63 -11.50
CA PHE A 100 5.89 2.17 -10.60
C PHE A 100 6.51 2.58 -9.25
N GLY A 101 7.83 2.51 -9.10
CA GLY A 101 8.52 2.72 -7.82
C GLY A 101 8.32 1.57 -6.82
N LEU A 102 7.92 0.39 -7.30
CA LEU A 102 7.61 -0.77 -6.47
C LEU A 102 8.76 -1.79 -6.46
N HIS A 103 8.85 -2.54 -5.35
CA HIS A 103 9.81 -3.62 -5.20
C HIS A 103 9.37 -4.88 -5.95
N GLU A 104 10.32 -5.74 -6.37
CA GLU A 104 10.05 -6.99 -7.11
C GLU A 104 9.08 -7.95 -6.38
N ASN A 105 9.07 -7.92 -5.05
CA ASN A 105 8.13 -8.69 -4.21
C ASN A 105 6.65 -8.38 -4.47
N VAL A 106 6.35 -7.26 -5.11
CA VAL A 106 4.98 -6.93 -5.52
C VAL A 106 4.45 -7.93 -6.54
N ASP A 107 5.28 -8.44 -7.45
CA ASP A 107 4.85 -9.46 -8.41
C ASP A 107 4.42 -10.74 -7.70
N ILE A 108 5.19 -11.19 -6.69
CA ILE A 108 4.84 -12.35 -5.86
C ILE A 108 3.49 -12.13 -5.16
N SER A 109 3.28 -10.93 -4.60
CA SER A 109 2.06 -10.60 -3.85
C SER A 109 0.85 -10.56 -4.77
N LYS A 110 0.99 -9.96 -5.95
CA LYS A 110 -0.03 -9.91 -7.00
C LYS A 110 -0.38 -11.32 -7.48
N ASP A 111 0.60 -12.15 -7.80
CA ASP A 111 0.37 -13.51 -8.31
C ASP A 111 -0.31 -14.39 -7.25
N LEU A 112 0.06 -14.22 -5.98
CA LEU A 112 -0.62 -14.88 -4.86
C LEU A 112 -2.07 -14.41 -4.70
N GLN A 113 -2.35 -13.12 -4.85
CA GLN A 113 -3.72 -12.58 -4.84
C GLN A 113 -4.54 -13.09 -6.01
N GLN A 114 -3.99 -13.11 -7.23
CA GLN A 114 -4.66 -13.63 -8.43
C GLN A 114 -4.98 -15.11 -8.28
N THR A 115 -4.03 -15.89 -7.75
CA THR A 115 -4.20 -17.32 -7.47
C THR A 115 -5.29 -17.55 -6.42
N LYS A 116 -5.34 -16.72 -5.37
CA LYS A 116 -6.39 -16.77 -4.35
C LYS A 116 -7.78 -16.49 -4.97
N ILE A 117 -7.91 -15.43 -5.76
CA ILE A 117 -9.16 -15.10 -6.45
C ILE A 117 -9.59 -16.25 -7.37
N LEU A 118 -8.63 -16.87 -8.08
CA LEU A 118 -8.90 -18.04 -8.92
C LEU A 118 -9.47 -19.20 -8.09
N PHE A 119 -8.84 -19.57 -6.97
CA PHE A 119 -9.35 -20.63 -6.09
C PHE A 119 -10.70 -20.30 -5.46
N GLU A 120 -10.92 -19.05 -5.05
CA GLU A 120 -12.23 -18.59 -4.55
C GLU A 120 -13.30 -18.71 -5.63
N SER A 121 -13.01 -18.28 -6.86
CA SER A 121 -13.93 -18.41 -8.00
C SER A 121 -14.23 -19.86 -8.36
N LEU A 122 -13.23 -20.75 -8.24
CA LEU A 122 -13.40 -22.19 -8.44
C LEU A 122 -14.29 -22.80 -7.36
N LEU A 123 -14.10 -22.46 -6.08
CA LEU A 123 -14.95 -22.91 -4.98
C LEU A 123 -16.41 -22.45 -5.16
N LEU A 124 -16.62 -21.20 -5.59
CA LEU A 124 -17.95 -20.68 -5.91
C LEU A 124 -18.61 -21.44 -7.08
N THR A 125 -17.81 -21.86 -8.07
CA THR A 125 -18.28 -22.60 -9.25
C THR A 125 -18.50 -24.09 -8.96
N GLN A 126 -17.78 -24.68 -8.00
CA GLN A 126 -17.89 -26.11 -7.66
C GLN A 126 -19.28 -26.48 -7.14
N GLY A 127 -20.12 -25.50 -6.82
CA GLY A 127 -21.54 -25.70 -6.64
C GLY A 127 -21.86 -26.45 -5.35
N GLY A 128 -22.49 -25.73 -4.42
CA GLY A 128 -23.33 -26.37 -3.44
C GLY A 128 -24.42 -27.16 -4.17
N SER A 129 -24.18 -28.46 -4.38
CA SER A 129 -25.27 -29.42 -4.45
C SER A 129 -26.05 -29.22 -3.16
N LYS A 130 -27.15 -28.47 -3.27
CA LYS A 130 -28.21 -28.43 -2.26
C LYS A 130 -28.59 -29.89 -1.99
N GLN A 131 -28.07 -30.47 -0.93
CA GLN A 131 -28.77 -31.52 -0.21
C GLN A 131 -30.01 -30.87 0.38
N THR A 132 -31.08 -30.85 -0.42
CA THR A 132 -32.43 -30.71 0.08
C THR A 132 -32.73 -31.93 0.93
N GLY A 133 -32.54 -31.81 2.25
CA GLY A 133 -33.03 -32.77 3.23
C GLY A 133 -32.02 -33.27 4.25
N SER A 134 -31.59 -32.42 5.19
CA SER A 134 -31.42 -32.77 6.62
C SER A 134 -30.89 -31.55 7.37
N SER A 135 -31.79 -30.81 7.99
CA SER A 135 -31.54 -29.61 8.82
C SER A 135 -30.86 -29.94 10.17
N GLY A 136 -30.07 -31.00 10.25
CA GLY A 136 -29.40 -31.44 11.47
C GLY A 136 -27.90 -31.70 11.33
N SER A 137 -27.36 -31.80 10.11
CA SER A 137 -25.98 -32.27 9.93
C SER A 137 -24.96 -31.13 9.80
N ALA A 138 -25.22 -30.07 9.03
CA ALA A 138 -24.24 -29.02 8.78
C ALA A 138 -23.91 -28.20 10.04
N ASP A 139 -24.92 -27.79 10.81
CA ASP A 139 -24.71 -27.03 12.05
C ASP A 139 -24.04 -27.88 13.13
N GLN A 140 -24.32 -29.19 13.17
CA GLN A 140 -23.73 -30.11 14.13
C GLN A 140 -22.26 -30.40 13.80
N ILE A 141 -21.94 -30.56 12.51
CA ILE A 141 -20.56 -30.63 12.01
C ILE A 141 -19.82 -29.32 12.25
N LEU A 142 -20.47 -28.17 12.06
CA LEU A 142 -19.87 -26.85 12.31
C LEU A 142 -19.64 -26.62 13.80
N LEU A 143 -20.57 -27.05 14.67
CA LEU A 143 -20.41 -27.03 16.12
C LEU A 143 -19.31 -27.97 16.60
N GLU A 144 -19.18 -29.15 15.98
CA GLU A 144 -18.13 -30.11 16.30
C GLU A 144 -16.76 -29.60 15.84
N MET A 145 -16.65 -29.06 14.62
CA MET A 145 -15.44 -28.37 14.15
C MET A 145 -15.10 -27.15 15.00
N THR A 146 -16.10 -26.36 15.41
CA THR A 146 -15.88 -25.19 16.27
C THR A 146 -15.40 -25.63 17.66
N LYS A 147 -15.95 -26.71 18.23
CA LYS A 147 -15.47 -27.30 19.49
C LYS A 147 -14.06 -27.87 19.35
N ASP A 148 -13.74 -28.48 18.22
CA ASP A 148 -12.41 -29.03 17.95
C ASP A 148 -11.36 -27.93 17.78
N ILE A 149 -11.71 -26.84 17.09
CA ILE A 149 -10.90 -25.63 16.98
C ILE A 149 -10.73 -25.00 18.36
N LEU A 150 -11.81 -24.85 19.15
CA LEU A 150 -11.75 -24.31 20.50
C LEU A 150 -10.83 -25.15 21.41
N ASN A 151 -10.93 -26.48 21.36
CA ASN A 151 -10.11 -27.41 22.14
C ASN A 151 -8.65 -27.46 21.69
N LYS A 152 -8.36 -27.15 20.43
CA LYS A 152 -6.98 -27.01 19.92
C LYS A 152 -6.42 -25.63 20.28
N VAL A 153 -7.21 -24.57 20.21
CA VAL A 153 -6.81 -23.19 20.54
C VAL A 153 -6.51 -23.01 22.04
N ILE A 154 -7.28 -23.65 22.93
CA ILE A 154 -7.03 -23.58 24.39
C ILE A 154 -5.72 -24.30 24.80
N ARG A 155 -5.20 -25.23 23.98
CA ARG A 155 -3.92 -25.92 24.27
C ARG A 155 -2.67 -25.15 23.86
N PHE A 156 -2.80 -24.10 23.06
CA PHE A 156 -1.72 -23.19 22.71
C PHE A 156 -1.78 -21.93 23.59
N GLU A 157 -1.59 -22.09 24.90
CA GLU A 157 -1.46 -20.97 25.85
C GLU A 157 -0.37 -19.96 25.43
N SER A 158 0.59 -20.35 24.58
CA SER A 158 1.70 -19.49 24.14
C SER A 158 1.54 -18.83 22.76
N PHE A 159 0.52 -19.15 21.95
CA PHE A 159 0.39 -18.64 20.56
C PHE A 159 -1.03 -18.21 20.22
N LYS A 160 -1.53 -17.23 20.98
CA LYS A 160 -2.89 -16.69 20.87
C LYS A 160 -2.91 -15.52 19.83
N PHE A 161 -2.06 -15.60 18.81
CA PHE A 161 -1.55 -14.47 17.99
C PHE A 161 -2.52 -13.78 17.00
N CYS A 162 -3.82 -14.09 16.99
CA CYS A 162 -4.78 -13.38 16.13
C CYS A 162 -6.03 -12.89 16.90
N PHE A 163 -6.21 -13.33 18.15
CA PHE A 163 -7.33 -12.94 19.01
C PHE A 163 -6.91 -12.63 20.47
N ILE A 164 -5.61 -12.43 20.75
CA ILE A 164 -5.19 -11.87 22.05
C ILE A 164 -5.67 -10.42 22.10
N GLN A 165 -6.84 -10.21 22.69
CA GLN A 165 -6.98 -9.04 23.55
C GLN A 165 -5.88 -9.14 24.59
N VAL A 166 -5.09 -8.07 24.74
CA VAL A 166 -4.10 -7.93 25.81
C VAL A 166 -4.69 -8.45 27.13
N ASN A 167 -4.08 -9.49 27.72
CA ASN A 167 -4.59 -10.08 28.94
C ASN A 167 -4.23 -9.19 30.14
N VAL A 168 -5.11 -8.23 30.42
CA VAL A 168 -4.96 -7.28 31.53
C VAL A 168 -4.85 -7.99 32.89
N LYS A 169 -5.36 -9.22 33.02
CA LYS A 169 -5.24 -10.01 34.26
C LYS A 169 -3.78 -10.37 34.57
N ASP A 170 -2.99 -10.68 33.55
CA ASP A 170 -1.57 -11.00 33.73
C ASP A 170 -0.79 -9.76 34.17
N TRP A 171 -1.18 -8.59 33.68
CA TRP A 171 -0.57 -7.32 34.09
C TRP A 171 -0.93 -6.94 35.53
N TYR A 172 -2.13 -7.30 35.98
CA TYR A 172 -2.53 -7.10 37.37
C TYR A 172 -1.71 -7.96 38.33
N ASN A 173 -1.47 -9.23 37.98
CA ASN A 173 -0.77 -10.18 38.84
C ASN A 173 0.76 -10.02 38.80
N SER A 174 1.34 -9.75 37.63
CA SER A 174 2.79 -9.76 37.40
C SER A 174 3.39 -8.38 37.11
N GLY A 175 2.56 -7.33 37.04
CA GLY A 175 2.96 -5.98 36.67
C GLY A 175 3.01 -5.76 35.15
N LYS A 176 3.26 -4.51 34.75
CA LYS A 176 3.28 -4.11 33.33
C LYS A 176 4.53 -4.67 32.60
N PRO A 177 4.40 -5.16 31.35
CA PRO A 177 5.54 -5.62 30.56
C PRO A 177 6.41 -4.45 30.06
N CYS A 178 7.64 -4.76 29.62
CA CYS A 178 8.54 -3.78 29.00
C CYS A 178 8.26 -3.57 27.51
N VAL A 179 7.63 -4.54 26.85
CA VAL A 179 7.25 -4.51 25.43
C VAL A 179 5.75 -4.71 25.32
N PHE A 180 5.11 -3.88 24.51
CA PHE A 180 3.67 -3.93 24.28
C PHE A 180 3.38 -4.30 22.83
N TRP A 181 2.44 -5.22 22.63
CA TRP A 181 1.96 -5.55 21.30
C TRP A 181 0.78 -4.64 20.94
N LEU A 182 1.06 -3.54 20.24
CA LEU A 182 0.05 -2.50 19.96
C LEU A 182 -1.15 -3.02 19.18
N SER A 183 -0.98 -3.87 18.16
CA SER A 183 -2.13 -4.35 17.39
C SER A 183 -3.05 -5.32 18.16
N GLY A 184 -2.67 -5.75 19.36
CA GLY A 184 -3.53 -6.54 20.26
C GLY A 184 -4.51 -5.70 21.10
N PHE A 185 -4.39 -4.37 21.09
CA PHE A 185 -5.34 -3.49 21.77
C PHE A 185 -6.53 -3.16 20.87
N PHE A 186 -7.73 -3.20 21.44
CA PHE A 186 -8.95 -2.77 20.74
C PHE A 186 -8.91 -1.27 20.36
N PHE A 187 -8.25 -0.45 21.19
CA PHE A 187 -8.11 0.98 20.94
C PHE A 187 -6.68 1.46 21.24
N THR A 188 -5.80 1.36 20.24
CA THR A 188 -4.39 1.73 20.33
C THR A 188 -4.17 3.21 20.63
N GLN A 189 -5.02 4.08 20.09
CA GLN A 189 -4.93 5.53 20.27
C GLN A 189 -5.07 5.91 21.76
N ALA A 190 -6.02 5.35 22.50
CA ALA A 190 -6.13 5.63 23.94
C ALA A 190 -4.91 5.15 24.73
N PHE A 191 -4.33 4.00 24.37
CA PHE A 191 -3.14 3.49 25.01
C PHE A 191 -1.95 4.45 24.82
N LEU A 192 -1.74 4.91 23.58
CA LEU A 192 -0.70 5.90 23.26
C LEU A 192 -0.94 7.22 24.01
N THR A 193 -2.15 7.76 23.97
CA THR A 193 -2.49 8.98 24.73
C THR A 193 -2.26 8.81 26.23
N GLY A 194 -2.62 7.66 26.80
CA GLY A 194 -2.35 7.34 28.20
C GLY A 194 -0.85 7.26 28.52
N ALA A 195 -0.04 6.71 27.60
CA ALA A 195 1.41 6.69 27.73
C ALA A 195 2.01 8.11 27.69
N MET A 196 1.56 8.97 26.77
CA MET A 196 1.95 10.38 26.73
C MET A 196 1.57 11.12 28.00
N GLN A 197 0.36 10.92 28.52
CA GLN A 197 -0.09 11.54 29.78
C GLN A 197 0.77 11.11 30.98
N ASN A 198 1.13 9.83 31.08
CA ASN A 198 2.00 9.34 32.13
C ASN A 198 3.41 9.93 32.04
N TYR A 199 3.94 10.09 30.82
CA TYR A 199 5.22 10.75 30.58
C TYR A 199 5.17 12.25 30.94
N ALA A 200 4.15 12.98 30.45
CA ALA A 200 3.91 14.39 30.74
C ALA A 200 3.88 14.66 32.25
N ARG A 201 3.17 13.82 33.02
CA ARG A 201 3.09 13.91 34.48
C ARG A 201 4.43 13.65 35.16
N LYS A 202 5.21 12.67 34.66
CA LYS A 202 6.51 12.32 35.23
C LYS A 202 7.54 13.44 35.06
N TYR A 203 7.53 14.12 33.91
CA TYR A 203 8.53 15.15 33.57
C TYR A 203 8.00 16.58 33.70
N THR A 204 6.73 16.78 34.08
CA THR A 204 6.08 18.10 34.22
C THR A 204 6.19 18.93 32.93
N ILE A 205 5.94 18.29 31.79
CA ILE A 205 5.93 18.91 30.45
C ILE A 205 4.47 18.94 29.96
N PRO A 206 3.99 20.04 29.36
CA PRO A 206 2.68 20.09 28.72
C PRO A 206 2.52 19.01 27.65
N ILE A 207 1.37 18.35 27.60
CA ILE A 207 1.11 17.25 26.65
C ILE A 207 1.16 17.72 25.19
N ASP A 208 0.78 18.98 24.91
CA ASP A 208 0.75 19.54 23.56
C ASP A 208 2.14 19.73 22.93
N LEU A 209 3.20 19.67 23.75
CA LEU A 209 4.59 19.74 23.30
C LEU A 209 5.22 18.35 23.10
N LEU A 210 4.50 17.28 23.43
CA LEU A 210 5.00 15.92 23.31
C LEU A 210 4.60 15.33 21.96
N GLY A 211 5.56 14.71 21.30
CA GLY A 211 5.37 13.91 20.09
C GLY A 211 6.02 12.54 20.24
N TYR A 212 5.57 11.60 19.42
CA TYR A 212 6.28 10.34 19.26
C TYR A 212 7.37 10.51 18.21
N GLU A 213 8.60 10.19 18.61
CA GLU A 213 9.74 10.06 17.72
C GLU A 213 10.25 8.62 17.79
N PHE A 214 10.78 8.13 16.67
CA PHE A 214 11.35 6.79 16.58
C PHE A 214 12.70 6.87 15.89
N GLU A 215 13.68 6.14 16.42
CA GLU A 215 14.94 5.92 15.74
C GLU A 215 14.78 4.71 14.82
N VAL A 216 15.08 4.88 13.54
CA VAL A 216 15.22 3.77 12.59
C VAL A 216 16.67 3.30 12.68
N GLN A 217 16.88 2.09 13.19
CA GLN A 217 18.19 1.42 13.19
C GLN A 217 18.50 0.78 11.83
#